data_AF-A0AAN9GNM4-F1
#
_entry.id   AF-A0AAN9GNM4-F1
#
_cell.length_a   1.000
_cell.length_b   1.000
_cell.length_c   1.000
_cell.angle_alpha   90.00
_cell.angle_beta   90.00
_cell.angle_gamma   90.00
#
_symmetry.space_group_name_H-M   'P 1'
#
loop_
_entity.id
_entity.type
_entity.pdbx_description
1 polymer ?
#
loop_
_entity_poly.entity_id
_entity_poly.type
_entity_poly.pdbx_seq_one_letter_code
_entity_poly.pdbx_strand_id
1 'polypeptide(L)'
;MEASDTKYNPWSTDDSGAWLRNALLLAERTGHIFRREEPEESVARQRLADTPSLKMIQLQREISQHCNRLNEVNSEIQKRVLYHETKDILDINFMEGRTKELKVFSEHLQTVVSNKEVIINRLQQPFVGDFVKIEAAFHRYASELFTHLAPILSDLTSHLDDLTWVNSSGVNPGQLDTLVTDLSGALASIQTNYQSISQMSQCIHSLYSQDSSQRSVTSDSTTP
;
A
#
# COMPACT_ATOMS: atom_id res chain seq x y z
N MET A 1 -14.24 -54.52 74.96
CA MET A 1 -12.94 -55.22 74.91
C MET A 1 -13.17 -56.46 74.10
N GLU A 2 -12.49 -56.55 72.94
CA GLU A 2 -12.24 -57.76 72.13
C GLU A 2 -13.45 -58.45 71.48
N ALA A 3 -13.41 -58.94 70.24
CA ALA A 3 -12.40 -58.87 69.20
C ALA A 3 -13.15 -59.02 67.86
N SER A 4 -12.84 -58.16 66.90
CA SER A 4 -13.27 -58.32 65.51
C SER A 4 -12.50 -59.48 64.92
N ASP A 5 -13.14 -60.65 64.94
CA ASP A 5 -12.63 -61.88 64.33
C ASP A 5 -12.83 -61.78 62.81
N THR A 6 -11.98 -60.97 62.17
CA THR A 6 -11.85 -60.94 60.71
C THR A 6 -11.30 -62.29 60.28
N LYS A 7 -12.22 -63.21 59.95
CA LYS A 7 -11.92 -64.42 59.19
C LYS A 7 -11.14 -64.03 57.94
N TYR A 8 -9.84 -64.27 58.01
CA TYR A 8 -8.88 -64.16 56.92
C TYR A 8 -9.37 -65.07 55.78
N ASN A 9 -9.87 -64.46 54.71
CA ASN A 9 -10.36 -65.20 53.55
C ASN A 9 -9.17 -65.60 52.66
N PRO A 10 -8.83 -66.89 52.54
CA PRO A 10 -7.66 -67.36 51.78
C PRO A 10 -7.82 -67.23 50.26
N TRP A 11 -8.95 -66.71 49.78
CA TRP A 11 -9.28 -66.54 48.37
C TRP A 11 -9.56 -65.09 47.99
N SER A 12 -9.17 -64.12 48.83
CA SER A 12 -9.20 -62.71 48.44
C SER A 12 -8.15 -62.45 47.36
N THR A 13 -8.61 -62.28 46.12
CA THR A 13 -7.82 -62.02 44.92
C THR A 13 -7.31 -60.57 44.82
N ASP A 14 -7.26 -59.84 45.94
CA ASP A 14 -6.78 -58.45 45.97
C ASP A 14 -5.24 -58.34 45.98
N ASP A 15 -4.53 -59.47 46.13
CA ASP A 15 -3.06 -59.54 46.20
C ASP A 15 -2.42 -60.46 45.13
N SER A 16 -3.11 -60.69 44.00
CA SER A 16 -2.72 -61.68 42.98
C SER A 16 -1.37 -61.40 42.27
N GLY A 17 -0.67 -60.30 42.57
CA GLY A 17 0.64 -59.96 42.02
C GLY A 17 1.78 -59.87 43.05
N ALA A 18 1.48 -59.85 44.35
CA ALA A 18 2.47 -59.65 45.40
C ALA A 18 3.38 -60.88 45.59
N TRP A 19 2.78 -62.08 45.56
CA TRP A 19 3.51 -63.33 45.66
C TRP A 19 4.40 -63.60 44.43
N LEU A 20 3.94 -63.21 43.23
CA LEU A 20 4.74 -63.29 42.00
C LEU A 20 5.92 -62.33 42.03
N ARG A 21 5.72 -61.09 42.48
CA ARG A 21 6.82 -60.12 42.68
C ARG A 21 7.84 -60.64 43.69
N ASN A 22 7.38 -61.20 44.80
CA ASN A 22 8.26 -61.75 45.83
C ASN A 22 8.99 -63.00 45.32
N ALA A 23 8.33 -63.86 44.55
CA ALA A 23 8.96 -65.01 43.90
C ALA A 23 10.00 -64.59 42.84
N LEU A 24 9.71 -63.56 42.04
CA LEU A 24 10.64 -63.00 41.06
C LEU A 24 11.86 -62.33 41.72
N LEU A 25 11.65 -61.56 42.79
CA LEU A 25 12.72 -60.97 43.59
C LEU A 25 13.57 -62.03 44.29
N LEU A 26 12.95 -63.12 44.77
CA LEU A 26 13.69 -64.23 45.37
C LEU A 26 14.52 -64.94 44.30
N ALA A 27 13.95 -65.19 43.12
CA ALA A 27 14.62 -65.83 41.99
C ALA A 27 15.78 -64.99 41.42
N GLU A 28 15.64 -63.65 41.43
CA GLU A 28 16.72 -62.70 41.12
C GLU A 28 17.83 -62.78 42.17
N ARG A 29 17.48 -62.83 43.46
CA ARG A 29 18.45 -62.87 44.56
C ARG A 29 19.16 -64.23 44.70
N THR A 30 18.55 -65.31 44.25
CA THR A 30 19.16 -66.65 44.19
C THR A 30 19.96 -66.89 42.91
N GLY A 31 20.08 -65.89 42.02
CA GLY A 31 20.86 -65.99 40.79
C GLY A 31 20.29 -66.96 39.75
N HIS A 32 19.01 -67.34 39.87
CA HIS A 32 18.35 -68.24 38.92
C HIS A 32 17.78 -67.49 37.70
N ILE A 33 17.75 -66.15 37.76
CA ILE A 33 17.46 -65.28 36.62
C ILE A 33 18.79 -64.70 36.13
N PHE A 34 19.41 -65.35 35.15
CA PHE A 34 20.41 -64.67 34.34
C PHE A 34 19.70 -63.57 33.55
N ARG A 35 20.07 -62.31 33.79
CA ARG A 35 19.77 -61.24 32.84
C ARG A 35 20.50 -61.58 31.55
N ARG A 36 19.76 -62.17 30.62
CA ARG A 36 20.23 -62.48 29.27
C ARG A 36 20.44 -61.15 28.56
N GLU A 37 21.66 -60.63 28.58
CA GLU A 37 22.07 -59.55 27.67
C GLU A 37 22.18 -60.18 26.27
N GLU A 38 21.09 -60.09 25.51
CA GLU A 38 20.91 -60.76 24.22
C GLU A 38 21.22 -59.81 23.04
N PRO A 39 22.43 -59.82 22.47
CA PRO A 39 22.64 -59.32 21.11
C PRO A 39 21.82 -60.13 20.08
N GLU A 40 21.45 -61.38 20.39
CA GLU A 40 20.63 -62.23 19.54
C GLU A 40 19.14 -61.84 19.52
N GLU A 41 18.56 -61.32 20.61
CA GLU A 41 17.19 -60.75 20.60
C GLU A 41 17.12 -59.51 19.73
N SER A 42 18.14 -58.64 19.73
CA SER A 42 18.17 -57.49 18.83
C SER A 42 18.24 -57.92 17.36
N VAL A 43 19.05 -58.93 17.02
CA VAL A 43 19.17 -59.45 15.65
C VAL A 43 17.92 -60.23 15.23
N ALA A 44 17.30 -60.99 16.14
CA ALA A 44 16.04 -61.69 15.91
C ALA A 44 14.88 -60.71 15.75
N ARG A 45 14.79 -59.66 16.57
CA ARG A 45 13.84 -58.55 16.41
C ARG A 45 14.07 -57.80 15.11
N GLN A 46 15.32 -57.65 14.67
CA GLN A 46 15.65 -57.02 13.38
C GLN A 46 15.27 -57.91 12.18
N ARG A 47 15.48 -59.23 12.27
CA ARG A 47 15.02 -60.21 11.26
C ARG A 47 13.50 -60.35 11.21
N LEU A 48 12.83 -60.28 12.37
CA LEU A 48 11.38 -60.21 12.46
C LEU A 48 10.87 -58.87 11.93
N ALA A 49 11.59 -57.76 12.14
CA ALA A 49 11.29 -56.47 11.55
C ALA A 49 11.41 -56.46 10.02
N ASP A 50 12.32 -57.27 9.48
CA ASP A 50 12.51 -57.43 8.02
C ASP A 50 11.54 -58.42 7.37
N THR A 51 10.70 -59.13 8.13
CA THR A 51 9.70 -60.03 7.53
C THR A 51 8.69 -59.25 6.67
N PRO A 52 8.35 -59.76 5.48
CA PRO A 52 7.47 -59.06 4.53
C PRO A 52 6.06 -58.83 5.09
N SER A 53 5.59 -59.69 6.00
CA SER A 53 4.32 -59.54 6.70
C SER A 53 4.31 -58.35 7.66
N LEU A 54 5.41 -58.09 8.39
CA LEU A 54 5.48 -56.95 9.30
C LEU A 54 5.56 -55.62 8.53
N LYS A 55 6.33 -55.58 7.43
CA LYS A 55 6.36 -54.41 6.52
C LYS A 55 4.97 -54.12 5.94
N MET A 56 4.23 -55.15 5.55
CA MET A 56 2.84 -55.00 5.10
C MET A 56 1.93 -54.44 6.19
N ILE A 57 2.02 -54.95 7.43
CA ILE A 57 1.23 -54.45 8.56
C ILE A 57 1.59 -52.99 8.87
N GLN A 58 2.86 -52.62 8.77
CA GLN A 58 3.31 -51.25 8.97
C GLN A 58 2.76 -50.32 7.88
N LEU A 59 2.82 -50.72 6.61
CA LEU A 59 2.19 -49.99 5.51
C LEU A 59 0.68 -49.87 5.68
N GLN A 60 -0.01 -50.93 6.12
CA GLN A 60 -1.44 -50.88 6.41
C GLN A 60 -1.78 -49.91 7.55
N ARG A 61 -0.92 -49.83 8.58
CA ARG A 61 -1.06 -48.87 9.67
C ARG A 61 -0.82 -47.44 9.19
N GLU A 62 0.20 -47.21 8.36
CA GLU A 62 0.48 -45.91 7.75
C GLU A 62 -0.68 -45.46 6.84
N ILE A 63 -1.18 -46.36 5.98
CA ILE A 63 -2.37 -46.10 5.15
C ILE A 63 -3.58 -45.77 6.02
N SER A 64 -3.82 -46.52 7.09
CA SER A 64 -4.93 -46.25 8.03
C SER A 64 -4.78 -44.88 8.71
N GLN A 65 -3.56 -44.51 9.10
CA GLN A 65 -3.27 -43.19 9.66
C GLN A 65 -3.52 -42.08 8.64
N HIS A 66 -3.10 -42.27 7.38
CA HIS A 66 -3.37 -41.33 6.30
C HIS A 66 -4.85 -41.22 5.97
N CYS A 67 -5.60 -42.33 5.95
CA CYS A 67 -7.05 -42.33 5.78
C CYS A 67 -7.75 -41.57 6.91
N ASN A 68 -7.34 -41.76 8.16
CA ASN A 68 -7.91 -41.02 9.29
C ASN A 68 -7.66 -39.52 9.16
N ARG A 69 -6.45 -39.13 8.78
CA ARG A 69 -6.09 -37.72 8.58
C ARG A 69 -6.84 -37.11 7.40
N LEU A 70 -7.03 -37.87 6.31
CA LEU A 70 -7.83 -37.45 5.17
C LEU A 70 -9.31 -37.27 5.55
N ASN A 71 -9.86 -38.18 6.37
CA ASN A 71 -11.23 -38.08 6.86
C ASN A 71 -11.42 -36.88 7.79
N GLU A 72 -10.45 -36.57 8.65
CA GLU A 72 -10.47 -35.38 9.51
C GLU A 72 -10.49 -34.09 8.67
N VAL A 73 -9.59 -33.99 7.68
CA VAL A 73 -9.55 -32.85 6.75
C VAL A 73 -10.85 -32.77 5.95
N ASN A 74 -11.38 -33.88 5.46
CA ASN A 74 -12.63 -33.91 4.72
C ASN A 74 -13.83 -33.47 5.58
N SER A 75 -13.86 -33.87 6.86
CA SER A 75 -14.87 -33.41 7.81
C SER A 75 -14.78 -31.89 8.03
N GLU A 76 -13.57 -31.36 8.17
CA GLU A 76 -13.34 -29.92 8.33
C GLU A 76 -13.77 -29.13 7.08
N ILE A 77 -13.48 -29.66 5.88
CA ILE A 77 -13.96 -29.09 4.62
C ILE A 77 -15.49 -29.06 4.59
N GLN A 78 -16.14 -30.18 4.91
CA GLN A 78 -17.61 -30.24 4.93
C GLN A 78 -18.22 -29.25 5.93
N LYS A 79 -17.63 -29.10 7.12
CA LYS A 79 -18.06 -28.10 8.10
C LYS A 79 -17.93 -26.68 7.54
N ARG A 80 -16.83 -26.37 6.84
CA ARG A 80 -16.62 -25.05 6.24
C ARG A 80 -17.56 -24.78 5.07
N VAL A 81 -17.85 -25.78 4.25
CA VAL A 81 -18.83 -25.67 3.15
C VAL A 81 -20.22 -25.40 3.72
N LEU A 82 -20.66 -26.20 4.68
CA LEU A 82 -21.95 -25.99 5.36
C LEU A 82 -22.00 -24.64 6.06
N TYR A 83 -20.92 -24.24 6.74
CA TYR A 83 -20.84 -22.92 7.34
C TYR A 83 -20.95 -21.83 6.28
N HIS A 84 -20.25 -21.93 5.16
CA HIS A 84 -20.34 -20.95 4.08
C HIS A 84 -21.74 -20.85 3.48
N GLU A 85 -22.38 -21.99 3.19
CA GLU A 85 -23.75 -22.03 2.65
C GLU A 85 -24.77 -21.45 3.63
N THR A 86 -24.56 -21.64 4.93
CA THR A 86 -25.53 -21.24 5.95
C THR A 86 -25.17 -19.90 6.62
N LYS A 87 -23.95 -19.38 6.41
CA LYS A 87 -23.46 -18.11 7.00
C LYS A 87 -24.37 -16.96 6.61
N ASP A 88 -24.82 -16.94 5.37
CA ASP A 88 -25.71 -15.91 4.84
C ASP A 88 -27.02 -15.75 5.61
N ILE A 89 -27.42 -16.77 6.40
CA ILE A 89 -28.69 -16.81 7.14
C ILE A 89 -28.46 -16.92 8.66
N LEU A 90 -27.40 -17.60 9.10
CA LEU A 90 -27.10 -17.82 10.52
C LEU A 90 -26.19 -16.77 11.15
N ASP A 91 -25.33 -16.10 10.36
CA ASP A 91 -24.44 -15.07 10.90
C ASP A 91 -25.20 -13.74 11.05
N ILE A 92 -25.50 -13.40 12.30
CA ILE A 92 -26.23 -12.18 12.67
C ILE A 92 -25.55 -10.94 12.09
N ASN A 93 -24.21 -10.91 12.02
CA ASN A 93 -23.49 -9.75 11.50
C ASN A 93 -23.70 -9.58 9.99
N PHE A 94 -23.75 -10.69 9.25
CA PHE A 94 -23.98 -10.67 7.82
C PHE A 94 -25.43 -10.27 7.49
N MET A 95 -26.39 -10.79 8.24
CA MET A 95 -27.80 -10.41 8.15
C MET A 95 -28.03 -8.94 8.53
N GLU A 96 -27.34 -8.44 9.56
CA GLU A 96 -27.37 -7.03 9.94
C GLU A 96 -26.76 -6.13 8.86
N GLY A 97 -25.66 -6.54 8.23
CA GLY A 97 -25.06 -5.85 7.08
C GLY A 97 -26.05 -5.72 5.92
N ARG A 98 -26.65 -6.83 5.47
CA ARG A 98 -27.69 -6.83 4.43
C ARG A 98 -28.90 -5.98 4.81
N THR A 99 -29.32 -6.02 6.08
CA THR A 99 -30.45 -5.20 6.56
C THR A 99 -30.12 -3.71 6.50
N LYS A 100 -28.89 -3.31 6.85
CA LYS A 100 -28.41 -1.93 6.73
C LYS A 100 -28.39 -1.47 5.28
N GLU A 101 -27.83 -2.28 4.37
CA GLU A 101 -27.81 -1.97 2.93
C GLU A 101 -29.22 -1.84 2.36
N LEU A 102 -30.12 -2.76 2.72
CA LEU A 102 -31.51 -2.72 2.30
C LEU A 102 -32.24 -1.48 2.85
N LYS A 103 -31.92 -1.08 4.08
CA LYS A 103 -32.46 0.15 4.69
C LYS A 103 -31.99 1.39 3.94
N VAL A 104 -30.69 1.50 3.63
CA VAL A 104 -30.15 2.61 2.82
C VAL A 104 -30.81 2.66 1.45
N PHE A 105 -30.95 1.51 0.78
CA PHE A 105 -31.63 1.45 -0.50
C PHE A 105 -33.12 1.87 -0.40
N SER A 106 -33.80 1.44 0.65
CA SER A 106 -35.18 1.85 0.93
C SER A 106 -35.27 3.35 1.21
N GLU A 107 -34.32 3.95 1.92
CA GLU A 107 -34.25 5.40 2.18
C GLU A 107 -34.02 6.17 0.88
N HIS A 108 -33.15 5.68 0.00
CA HIS A 108 -32.94 6.26 -1.33
C HIS A 108 -34.21 6.20 -2.17
N LEU A 109 -34.88 5.04 -2.23
CA LEU A 109 -36.16 4.91 -2.93
C LEU A 109 -37.23 5.82 -2.33
N GLN A 110 -37.32 5.90 -0.99
CA GLN A 110 -38.26 6.79 -0.32
C GLN A 110 -37.98 8.26 -0.68
N THR A 111 -36.70 8.64 -0.80
CA THR A 111 -36.29 9.97 -1.22
C THR A 111 -36.70 10.26 -2.67
N VAL A 112 -36.52 9.30 -3.58
CA VAL A 112 -36.96 9.41 -4.97
C VAL A 112 -38.48 9.53 -5.07
N VAL A 113 -39.21 8.70 -4.31
CA VAL A 113 -40.69 8.73 -4.28
C VAL A 113 -41.19 10.04 -3.69
N SER A 114 -40.56 10.55 -2.62
CA SER A 114 -40.93 11.83 -2.01
C SER A 114 -40.66 13.01 -2.95
N ASN A 115 -39.60 12.92 -3.75
CA ASN A 115 -39.23 13.92 -4.74
C ASN A 115 -39.88 13.71 -6.12
N LYS A 116 -40.82 12.76 -6.27
CA LYS A 116 -41.44 12.44 -7.56
C LYS A 116 -42.03 13.66 -8.26
N GLU A 117 -42.74 14.51 -7.53
CA GLU A 117 -43.40 15.70 -8.07
C GLU A 117 -42.38 16.78 -8.44
N VAL A 118 -41.27 16.88 -7.70
CA VAL A 118 -40.17 17.80 -8.00
C VAL A 118 -39.43 17.36 -9.27
N ILE A 119 -39.20 16.05 -9.41
CA ILE A 119 -38.59 15.46 -10.60
C ILE A 119 -39.51 15.63 -11.81
N ILE A 120 -40.80 15.33 -11.67
CA ILE A 120 -41.81 15.53 -12.73
C ILE A 120 -41.86 17.00 -13.13
N ASN A 121 -41.93 17.94 -12.18
CA ASN A 121 -41.94 19.36 -12.48
C ASN A 121 -40.64 19.81 -13.18
N ARG A 122 -39.47 19.28 -12.78
CA ARG A 122 -38.19 19.55 -13.47
C ARG A 122 -38.13 18.96 -14.88
N LEU A 123 -38.72 17.79 -15.11
CA LEU A 123 -38.78 17.19 -16.46
C LEU A 123 -39.83 17.84 -17.35
N GLN A 124 -40.95 18.28 -16.77
CA GLN A 124 -42.03 18.98 -17.47
C GLN A 124 -41.67 20.44 -17.77
N GLN A 125 -40.81 21.07 -16.97
CA GLN A 125 -40.19 22.34 -17.37
C GLN A 125 -39.21 22.05 -18.52
N PRO A 126 -39.47 22.51 -19.76
CA PRO A 126 -38.51 22.37 -20.84
C PRO A 126 -37.32 23.28 -20.51
N PHE A 127 -36.28 22.75 -19.85
CA PHE A 127 -35.00 23.40 -19.52
C PHE A 127 -34.94 24.88 -19.92
N VAL A 128 -35.62 25.75 -19.15
CA VAL A 128 -35.71 27.19 -19.43
C VAL A 128 -34.50 27.85 -18.80
N GLY A 129 -33.31 27.51 -19.26
CA GLY A 129 -32.16 28.39 -19.11
C GLY A 129 -31.98 29.23 -20.36
N ASP A 130 -31.05 30.19 -20.31
CA ASP A 130 -30.57 30.95 -21.47
C ASP A 130 -29.80 30.02 -22.43
N PHE A 131 -30.52 29.12 -23.08
CA PHE A 131 -29.96 28.19 -24.04
C PHE A 131 -30.36 28.63 -25.45
N VAL A 132 -29.36 28.71 -26.33
CA VAL A 132 -29.57 28.91 -27.75
C VAL A 132 -30.28 27.66 -28.28
N LYS A 133 -31.53 27.80 -28.72
CA LYS A 133 -32.25 26.72 -29.39
C LYS A 133 -31.60 26.48 -30.76
N ILE A 134 -30.88 25.38 -30.90
CA ILE A 134 -30.26 24.96 -32.15
C ILE A 134 -31.09 23.80 -32.69
N GLU A 135 -31.56 23.89 -33.93
CA GLU A 135 -32.22 22.76 -34.59
C GLU A 135 -31.22 21.62 -34.83
N ALA A 136 -31.66 20.36 -34.70
CA ALA A 136 -30.77 19.19 -34.74
C ALA A 136 -29.83 19.13 -35.97
N ALA A 137 -30.26 19.68 -37.12
CA ALA A 137 -29.45 19.78 -38.32
C ALA A 137 -28.19 20.65 -38.15
N PHE A 138 -28.23 21.64 -37.27
CA PHE A 138 -27.17 22.62 -37.06
C PHE A 138 -26.32 22.35 -35.80
N HIS A 139 -26.62 21.31 -35.03
CA HIS A 139 -25.85 20.96 -33.82
C HIS A 139 -24.38 20.70 -34.12
N ARG A 140 -24.08 20.02 -35.23
CA ARG A 140 -22.69 19.74 -35.63
C ARG A 140 -21.92 21.03 -35.89
N TYR A 141 -22.47 21.93 -36.70
CA TYR A 141 -21.85 23.22 -37.00
C TYR A 141 -21.70 24.10 -35.76
N ALA A 142 -22.70 24.10 -34.88
CA ALA A 142 -22.62 24.83 -33.61
C ALA A 142 -21.53 24.26 -32.70
N SER A 143 -21.40 22.93 -32.59
CA SER A 143 -20.36 22.29 -31.79
C SER A 143 -18.96 22.61 -32.29
N GLU A 144 -18.77 22.62 -33.61
CA GLU A 144 -17.51 23.03 -34.24
C GLU A 144 -17.24 24.52 -33.99
N LEU A 145 -18.26 25.39 -34.12
CA LEU A 145 -18.13 26.82 -33.88
C LEU A 145 -17.80 27.15 -32.41
N PHE A 146 -18.46 26.52 -31.44
CA PHE A 146 -18.18 26.73 -30.02
C PHE A 146 -16.76 26.30 -29.64
N THR A 147 -16.25 25.24 -30.27
CA THR A 147 -14.86 24.79 -30.06
C THR A 147 -13.85 25.82 -30.54
N HIS A 148 -14.17 26.57 -31.62
CA HIS A 148 -13.33 27.67 -32.11
C HIS A 148 -13.57 28.98 -31.34
N LEU A 149 -14.78 29.21 -30.82
CA LEU A 149 -15.14 30.43 -30.11
C LEU A 149 -14.57 30.46 -28.68
N ALA A 150 -14.50 29.30 -28.01
CA ALA A 150 -13.99 29.19 -26.65
C ALA A 150 -12.55 29.76 -26.46
N PRO A 151 -11.55 29.43 -27.30
CA PRO A 151 -10.22 30.02 -27.18
C PRO A 151 -10.24 31.53 -27.48
N ILE A 152 -11.03 31.98 -28.46
CA ILE A 152 -11.15 33.42 -28.78
C ILE A 152 -11.73 34.22 -27.61
N LEU A 153 -12.71 33.67 -26.90
CA LEU A 153 -13.28 34.30 -25.70
C LEU A 153 -12.28 34.31 -24.53
N SER A 154 -11.47 33.25 -24.39
CA SER A 154 -10.39 33.19 -23.40
C SER A 154 -9.32 34.25 -23.68
N ASP A 155 -8.89 34.38 -24.93
CA ASP A 155 -7.92 35.39 -25.37
C ASP A 155 -8.49 36.81 -25.18
N LEU A 156 -9.77 37.02 -25.51
CA LEU A 156 -10.44 38.30 -25.29
C LEU A 156 -10.48 38.69 -23.81
N THR A 157 -10.67 37.71 -22.92
CA THR A 157 -10.65 37.94 -21.47
C THR A 157 -9.25 38.36 -21.02
N SER A 158 -8.21 37.66 -21.50
CA SER A 158 -6.81 38.06 -21.24
C SER A 158 -6.51 39.47 -21.75
N HIS A 159 -6.97 39.82 -22.96
CA HIS A 159 -6.78 41.15 -23.51
C HIS A 159 -7.57 42.23 -22.75
N LEU A 160 -8.75 41.89 -22.23
CA LEU A 160 -9.49 42.79 -21.34
C LEU A 160 -8.77 42.99 -20.02
N ASP A 161 -8.19 41.93 -19.44
CA ASP A 161 -7.38 42.02 -18.24
C ASP A 161 -6.13 42.89 -18.49
N ASP A 162 -5.44 42.69 -19.61
CA ASP A 162 -4.31 43.53 -20.03
C ASP A 162 -4.74 45.00 -20.21
N LEU A 163 -5.90 45.26 -20.80
CA LEU A 163 -6.43 46.60 -20.99
C LEU A 163 -6.85 47.24 -19.66
N THR A 164 -7.45 46.47 -18.74
CA THR A 164 -7.76 46.95 -17.39
C THR A 164 -6.50 47.21 -16.59
N TRP A 165 -5.45 46.42 -16.77
CA TRP A 165 -4.13 46.65 -16.19
C TRP A 165 -3.51 47.92 -16.73
N VAL A 166 -3.54 48.16 -18.04
CA VAL A 166 -3.06 49.40 -18.66
C VAL A 166 -3.84 50.62 -18.13
N ASN A 167 -5.16 50.50 -18.04
CA ASN A 167 -6.02 51.59 -17.57
C ASN A 167 -5.84 51.88 -16.07
N SER A 168 -5.68 50.85 -15.24
CA SER A 168 -5.46 50.99 -13.79
C SER A 168 -4.03 51.42 -13.43
N SER A 169 -3.06 51.11 -14.29
CA SER A 169 -1.67 51.58 -14.14
C SER A 169 -1.53 53.08 -14.42
N GLY A 170 -2.59 53.75 -14.89
CA GLY A 170 -2.62 55.20 -15.05
C GLY A 170 -1.58 55.75 -16.02
N VAL A 171 -0.99 54.89 -16.86
CA VAL A 171 0.07 55.27 -17.78
C VAL A 171 -0.58 55.96 -18.96
N ASN A 172 -0.61 57.29 -18.93
CA ASN A 172 -0.97 58.09 -20.08
C ASN A 172 0.05 57.78 -21.19
N PRO A 173 -0.35 57.50 -22.44
CA PRO A 173 0.58 57.15 -23.53
C PRO A 173 1.71 58.18 -23.72
N GLY A 174 1.49 59.46 -23.39
CA GLY A 174 2.54 60.48 -23.40
C GLY A 174 3.58 60.33 -22.28
N GLN A 175 3.21 59.75 -21.14
CA GLN A 175 4.12 59.48 -20.02
C GLN A 175 4.99 58.24 -20.26
N LEU A 176 4.46 57.24 -20.97
CA LEU A 176 5.23 56.06 -21.36
C LEU A 176 6.37 56.44 -22.31
N ASP A 177 6.11 57.31 -23.28
CA ASP A 177 7.13 57.76 -24.24
C ASP A 177 8.24 58.58 -23.55
N THR A 178 7.87 59.44 -22.58
CA THR A 178 8.86 60.12 -21.73
C THR A 178 9.62 59.15 -20.83
N LEU A 179 8.98 58.13 -20.25
CA LEU A 179 9.66 57.14 -19.42
C LEU A 179 10.62 56.27 -20.24
N VAL A 180 10.24 55.90 -21.47
CA VAL A 180 11.10 55.16 -22.40
C VAL A 180 12.28 56.03 -22.86
N THR A 181 12.04 57.31 -23.10
CA THR A 181 13.09 58.28 -23.45
C THR A 181 14.05 58.51 -22.27
N ASP A 182 13.54 58.67 -21.05
CA ASP A 182 14.34 58.83 -19.84
C ASP A 182 15.14 57.56 -19.52
N LEU A 183 14.55 56.37 -19.72
CA LEU A 183 15.24 55.09 -19.56
C LEU A 183 16.34 54.91 -20.61
N SER A 184 16.08 55.31 -21.87
CA SER A 184 17.09 55.32 -22.93
C SER A 184 18.22 56.31 -22.62
N GLY A 185 17.90 57.48 -22.08
CA GLY A 185 18.87 58.47 -21.61
C GLY A 185 19.71 57.95 -20.43
N ALA A 186 19.09 57.28 -19.47
CA ALA A 186 19.77 56.64 -18.36
C ALA A 186 20.72 55.53 -18.85
N LEU A 187 20.27 54.68 -19.77
CA LEU A 187 21.12 53.66 -20.40
C LEU A 187 22.29 54.27 -21.18
N ALA A 188 22.06 55.36 -21.92
CA ALA A 188 23.13 56.08 -22.60
C ALA A 188 24.14 56.64 -21.60
N SER A 189 23.68 57.20 -20.48
CA SER A 189 24.58 57.71 -19.42
C SER A 189 25.40 56.61 -18.75
N ILE A 190 24.81 55.44 -18.50
CA ILE A 190 25.51 54.26 -17.97
C ILE A 190 26.56 53.79 -18.98
N GLN A 191 26.22 53.78 -20.27
CA GLN A 191 27.16 53.42 -21.33
C GLN A 191 28.32 54.41 -21.41
N THR A 192 28.06 55.72 -21.32
CA THR A 192 29.12 56.74 -21.30
C THR A 192 30.01 56.58 -20.06
N ASN A 193 29.43 56.38 -18.88
CA ASN A 193 30.19 56.14 -17.64
C ASN A 193 31.07 54.89 -17.74
N TYR A 194 30.53 53.80 -18.31
CA TYR A 194 31.30 52.59 -18.58
C TYR A 194 32.48 52.87 -19.50
N GLN A 195 32.29 53.65 -20.58
CA GLN A 195 33.38 54.04 -21.48
C GLN A 195 34.41 54.95 -20.80
N SER A 196 33.99 55.87 -19.93
CA SER A 196 34.92 56.69 -19.15
C SER A 196 35.76 55.83 -18.19
N ILE A 197 35.15 54.83 -17.53
CA ILE A 197 35.87 53.89 -16.66
C ILE A 197 36.85 53.01 -17.46
N SER A 198 36.45 52.56 -18.65
CA SER A 198 37.33 51.77 -19.51
C SER A 198 38.53 52.59 -19.99
N GLN A 199 38.33 53.85 -20.37
CA GLN A 199 39.41 54.80 -20.72
C GLN A 199 40.33 55.08 -19.53
N MET A 200 39.79 55.33 -18.33
CA MET A 200 40.61 55.50 -17.12
C MET A 200 41.48 54.28 -16.85
N SER A 201 40.91 53.08 -16.99
CA SER A 201 41.65 51.83 -16.83
C SER A 201 42.78 51.70 -17.85
N GLN A 202 42.54 52.09 -19.11
CA GLN A 202 43.56 52.14 -20.15
C GLN A 202 44.67 53.16 -19.85
N CYS A 203 44.33 54.35 -19.33
CA CYS A 203 45.32 55.36 -18.91
C CYS A 203 46.17 54.88 -17.73
N ILE A 204 45.56 54.24 -16.74
CA ILE A 204 46.30 53.66 -15.60
C ILE A 204 47.24 52.57 -16.12
N HIS A 205 46.76 51.71 -17.03
CA HIS A 205 47.58 50.68 -17.64
C HIS A 205 48.74 51.28 -18.46
N SER A 206 48.50 52.34 -19.25
CA SER A 206 49.56 53.01 -20.01
C SER A 206 50.61 53.64 -19.08
N LEU A 207 50.20 54.26 -17.98
CA LEU A 207 51.12 54.81 -16.97
C LEU A 207 51.96 53.71 -16.33
N TYR A 208 51.35 52.58 -15.97
CA TYR A 208 52.07 51.44 -15.42
C TYR A 208 53.07 50.84 -16.42
N SER A 209 52.68 50.72 -17.69
CA SER A 209 53.57 50.28 -18.76
C SER A 209 54.73 51.26 -19.01
N GLN A 210 54.49 52.57 -18.87
CA GLN A 210 55.50 53.61 -19.05
C GLN A 210 56.48 53.69 -17.86
N ASP A 211 55.99 53.51 -16.63
CA ASP A 211 56.83 53.40 -15.42
C ASP A 211 57.73 52.16 -15.48
N SER A 212 57.18 51.02 -15.95
CA SER A 212 57.98 49.81 -16.18
C SER A 212 59.04 49.98 -17.28
N SER A 213 58.80 50.85 -18.27
CA SER A 213 59.75 51.16 -19.36
C SER A 213 60.81 52.20 -18.94
N GLN A 214 60.51 53.11 -18.01
CA GLN A 214 61.51 54.03 -17.45
C GLN A 214 62.48 53.31 -16.50
N ARG A 215 61.98 52.33 -15.73
CA ARG A 215 62.82 51.54 -14.82
C ARG A 215 63.87 50.68 -15.54
N SER A 216 63.60 50.22 -16.76
CA SER A 216 64.58 49.49 -17.56
C SER A 216 65.66 50.38 -18.21
N VAL A 217 65.36 51.66 -18.48
CA VAL A 217 66.34 52.62 -19.04
C VAL A 217 67.28 53.16 -17.97
N THR A 218 66.83 53.27 -16.72
CA THR A 218 67.69 53.73 -15.60
C THR A 218 68.69 52.69 -15.10
N SER A 219 68.52 51.40 -15.42
CA SER A 219 69.48 50.36 -15.05
C SER A 219 70.66 50.20 -16.02
N ASP A 220 70.62 50.79 -17.22
CA ASP A 220 71.62 50.57 -18.28
C ASP A 220 72.56 51.77 -18.54
N SER A 221 72.49 52.84 -17.74
CA SER A 221 73.33 54.04 -17.95
C SER A 221 74.19 54.47 -16.75
N THR A 222 74.33 53.61 -15.72
CA THR A 222 75.34 53.83 -14.69
C THR A 222 76.63 53.08 -15.04
N THR A 223 77.75 53.81 -14.93
CA THR A 223 79.18 53.44 -15.01
C THR A 223 79.83 53.33 -16.41
N PRO A 224 81.09 53.81 -16.53
CA PRO A 224 81.46 54.96 -17.36
C PRO A 224 82.30 54.63 -18.60
#